data_AF-A0A1Z9Q477-F1
#
_entry.id   AF-A0A1Z9Q477-F1
#
_cell.length_a   1.000
_cell.length_b   1.000
_cell.length_c   1.000
_cell.angle_alpha   90.00
_cell.angle_beta   90.00
_cell.angle_gamma   90.00
#
_symmetry.space_group_name_H-M   'P 1'
#
loop_
_entity.id
_entity.type
_entity.pdbx_description
1 polymer ?
#
loop_
_entity_poly.entity_id
_entity_poly.type
_entity_poly.pdbx_seq_one_letter_code
_entity_poly.pdbx_strand_id
1 'polypeptide(L)' 'MISTNGEWHTDYIAKTKTMSEQSLRLVIADCQEAINANPETPKAERYRDEILYSVQELRRREAITENFAFILNGCREI' A
#
# COMPACT_ATOMS: atom_id res chain seq x y z
N MET A 1 29.08 -6.56 3.55
CA MET A 1 28.10 -5.47 3.34
C MET A 1 26.86 -5.85 4.13
N ILE A 2 26.57 -5.12 5.21
CA ILE A 2 25.41 -5.38 6.06
C ILE A 2 24.31 -4.47 5.54
N SER A 3 23.43 -4.99 4.69
CA SER A 3 22.23 -4.26 4.28
C SER A 3 21.34 -4.10 5.51
N THR A 4 21.31 -2.88 6.02
CA THR A 4 20.47 -2.48 7.14
C THR A 4 19.01 -2.53 6.70
N ASN A 5 18.13 -3.09 7.53
CA ASN A 5 16.69 -3.32 7.26
C ASN A 5 15.94 -2.16 6.58
N GLY A 6 16.41 -0.91 6.64
CA GLY A 6 15.85 0.26 5.96
C GLY A 6 15.86 0.22 4.41
N GLU A 7 16.79 -0.53 3.79
CA GLU A 7 16.82 -0.64 2.32
C GLU A 7 15.59 -1.37 1.79
N TRP A 8 15.11 -2.40 2.51
CA TRP A 8 13.94 -3.16 2.11
C TRP A 8 12.64 -2.34 2.14
N HIS A 9 12.43 -1.54 3.20
CA HIS A 9 11.23 -0.69 3.30
C HIS A 9 11.16 0.29 2.12
N THR A 10 12.30 0.87 1.74
CA THR A 10 12.39 1.85 0.66
C THR A 10 12.11 1.20 -0.70
N ASP A 11 12.72 0.04 -0.97
CA ASP A 11 12.50 -0.73 -2.20
C ASP A 11 11.03 -1.18 -2.33
N TYR A 12 10.44 -1.65 -1.23
CA TYR A 12 9.06 -2.09 -1.21
C TYR A 12 8.08 -0.93 -1.50
N ILE A 13 8.30 0.25 -0.90
CA ILE A 13 7.49 1.44 -1.20
C ILE A 13 7.65 1.87 -2.66
N ALA A 14 8.85 1.73 -3.25
CA ALA A 14 9.05 2.01 -4.66
C ALA A 14 8.30 1.00 -5.55
N LYS A 15 8.24 -0.27 -5.13
CA LYS A 15 7.49 -1.32 -5.80
C LYS A 15 5.99 -1.12 -5.72
N THR A 16 5.43 -0.73 -4.56
CA THR A 16 3.97 -0.52 -4.43
C THR A 16 3.46 0.57 -5.38
N LYS A 17 4.29 1.57 -5.71
CA LYS A 17 3.97 2.61 -6.71
C LYS A 17 3.71 2.07 -8.12
N THR A 18 4.36 0.99 -8.52
CA THR A 18 4.22 0.40 -9.87
C THR A 18 3.16 -0.71 -9.93
N MET A 19 2.73 -1.23 -8.78
CA MET A 19 1.70 -2.27 -8.70
C MET A 19 0.30 -1.72 -8.99
N SER A 20 -0.56 -2.53 -9.59
CA SER A 20 -1.97 -2.18 -9.82
C SER A 20 -2.76 -2.15 -8.50
N GLU A 21 -3.86 -1.39 -8.47
CA GLU A 21 -4.76 -1.31 -7.30
C GLU A 21 -5.23 -2.70 -6.84
N GLN A 22 -5.63 -3.56 -7.79
CA GLN A 22 -6.06 -4.93 -7.49
C GLN A 22 -4.93 -5.73 -6.82
N SER A 23 -3.69 -5.62 -7.32
CA SER A 23 -2.54 -6.32 -6.74
C SER A 23 -2.26 -5.85 -5.32
N LEU A 24 -2.37 -4.54 -5.04
CA LEU A 24 -2.21 -4.00 -3.69
C LEU A 24 -3.28 -4.56 -2.73
N ARG A 25 -4.54 -4.64 -3.18
CA ARG A 25 -5.62 -5.24 -2.38
C ARG A 25 -5.41 -6.73 -2.12
N LEU A 26 -4.93 -7.48 -3.11
CA LEU A 26 -4.62 -8.91 -2.96
C LEU A 26 -3.49 -9.14 -1.96
N VAL A 27 -2.42 -8.33 -2.02
CA VAL A 27 -1.31 -8.40 -1.06
C VAL A 27 -1.79 -8.12 0.36
N ILE A 28 -2.64 -7.12 0.55
CA ILE A 28 -3.21 -6.80 1.87
C ILE A 28 -4.03 -7.99 2.39
N ALA A 29 -4.88 -8.58 1.55
CA ALA A 29 -5.68 -9.74 1.93
C ALA A 29 -4.80 -10.94 2.34
N ASP A 30 -3.81 -11.28 1.51
CA ASP A 30 -2.90 -12.40 1.78
C ASP A 30 -2.11 -12.20 3.08
N CYS A 31 -1.55 -11.00 3.29
CA CYS A 31 -0.85 -10.66 4.53
C CYS A 31 -1.79 -10.73 5.74
N GLN A 32 -3.03 -10.27 5.59
CA GLN A 32 -4.01 -10.28 6.68
C GLN A 32 -4.44 -11.71 7.04
N GLU A 33 -4.64 -12.58 6.06
CA GLU A 33 -4.91 -14.00 6.27
C GLU A 33 -3.71 -14.71 6.91
N ALA A 34 -2.49 -14.40 6.49
CA ALA A 34 -1.27 -14.95 7.09
C ALA A 34 -1.11 -14.55 8.56
N ILE A 35 -1.37 -13.28 8.90
CA ILE A 35 -1.36 -12.79 10.29
C ILE A 35 -2.48 -13.45 11.12
N ASN A 36 -3.66 -13.66 10.54
CA ASN A 36 -4.77 -14.30 11.23
C ASN A 36 -4.52 -15.80 11.46
N ALA A 37 -3.92 -16.48 10.49
CA ALA A 37 -3.55 -17.89 10.59
C ALA A 37 -2.43 -18.12 11.60
N ASN A 38 -1.48 -17.19 11.70
CA ASN A 38 -0.41 -17.24 12.69
C ASN A 38 0.01 -15.83 13.14
N PRO A 39 -0.48 -15.35 14.29
CA PRO A 39 -0.20 -13.99 14.75
C PRO A 39 1.18 -13.82 15.42
N GLU A 40 1.84 -14.91 15.84
CA GLU A 40 3.09 -14.88 16.61
C GLU A 40 4.34 -15.15 15.75
N THR A 41 4.18 -15.25 14.43
CA THR A 41 5.34 -15.44 13.56
C THR A 41 6.25 -14.22 13.57
N PRO A 42 7.58 -14.40 13.56
CA PRO A 42 8.55 -13.30 13.44
C PRO A 42 8.44 -12.54 12.11
N LYS A 43 7.66 -13.05 11.14
CA LYS A 43 7.33 -12.34 9.89
C LYS A 43 6.07 -11.49 10.00
N ALA A 44 5.29 -11.60 11.08
CA ALA A 44 4.07 -10.82 11.28
C ALA A 44 4.33 -9.31 11.25
N GLU A 45 5.47 -8.87 11.79
CA GLU A 45 5.89 -7.46 11.72
C GLU A 45 6.10 -7.02 10.26
N ARG A 46 6.81 -7.84 9.47
CA ARG A 46 7.03 -7.57 8.04
C ARG A 46 5.71 -7.51 7.25
N TYR A 47 4.79 -8.44 7.49
CA TYR A 47 3.47 -8.42 6.85
C TYR A 47 2.66 -7.17 7.21
N ARG A 48 2.78 -6.69 8.46
CA ARG A 48 2.14 -5.43 8.88
C ARG A 48 2.73 -4.23 8.14
N ASP A 49 4.04 -4.18 7.94
CA ASP A 49 4.68 -3.15 7.12
C ASP A 49 4.20 -3.20 5.65
N GLU A 50 4.12 -4.41 5.06
CA GLU A 50 3.64 -4.61 3.68
C GLU A 50 2.19 -4.11 3.51
N ILE A 51 1.32 -4.41 4.48
CA ILE A 51 -0.05 -3.89 4.54
C ILE A 51 -0.03 -2.36 4.64
N LEU A 52 0.74 -1.81 5.57
CA LEU A 52 0.81 -0.38 5.82
C LEU A 52 1.23 0.40 4.56
N TYR A 53 2.26 -0.05 3.84
CA TYR A 53 2.70 0.60 2.62
C TYR A 53 1.70 0.47 1.46
N SER A 54 1.07 -0.69 1.35
CA SER A 54 0.05 -0.93 0.32
C SER A 54 -1.18 -0.06 0.54
N VAL A 55 -1.65 0.05 1.79
CA VAL A 55 -2.79 0.91 2.17
C VAL A 55 -2.46 2.39 1.97
N GLN A 56 -1.25 2.82 2.31
CA GLN A 56 -0.82 4.21 2.07
C GLN A 56 -0.84 4.57 0.59
N GLU A 57 -0.34 3.68 -0.28
CA GLU A 57 -0.37 3.92 -1.73
C GLU A 57 -1.81 3.92 -2.27
N LEU A 58 -2.67 3.01 -1.82
CA LEU A 58 -4.09 3.00 -2.19
C LEU A 58 -4.77 4.32 -1.82
N ARG A 59 -4.62 4.77 -0.56
CA ARG A 59 -5.17 6.05 -0.10
C ARG A 59 -4.63 7.23 -0.89
N ARG A 60 -3.34 7.21 -1.26
CA ARG A 60 -2.73 8.25 -2.09
C ARG A 60 -3.39 8.29 -3.48
N ARG A 61 -3.67 7.14 -4.09
CA ARG A 61 -4.33 7.04 -5.40
C ARG A 61 -5.79 7.46 -5.34
N GLU A 62 -6.51 7.07 -4.29
CA GLU A 62 -7.88 7.49 -4.03
C GLU A 62 -7.94 9.01 -3.83
N ALA A 63 -7.06 9.59 -3.01
CA ALA A 63 -6.99 11.04 -2.82
C ALA A 63 -6.67 11.80 -4.11
N ILE A 64 -5.81 11.26 -4.99
CA ILE A 64 -5.56 11.85 -6.32
C ILE A 64 -6.82 11.77 -7.20
N THR A 65 -7.56 10.66 -7.13
CA THR A 65 -8.78 10.47 -7.90
C THR A 65 -9.89 11.42 -7.42
N GLU A 66 -10.07 11.57 -6.11
CA GLU A 66 -11.00 12.53 -5.50
C GLU A 66 -10.61 13.97 -5.84
N ASN A 67 -9.32 14.30 -5.83
CA ASN A 67 -8.82 15.62 -6.20
C ASN A 67 -8.99 15.90 -7.71
N PHE A 68 -8.86 14.88 -8.58
CA PHE A 68 -9.16 14.99 -10.01
C PHE A 68 -10.67 15.11 -10.26
N ALA A 69 -11.50 14.39 -9.51
CA ALA A 69 -12.95 14.53 -9.58
C ALA A 69 -13.38 15.95 -9.18
N PHE A 70 -12.75 16.55 -8.18
CA PHE A 70 -13.00 17.95 -7.80
C PHE A 70 -12.58 18.93 -8.91
N ILE A 71 -11.41 18.76 -9.55
CA ILE A 71 -10.97 19.61 -10.66
C ILE A 71 -11.85 19.45 -11.91
N LEU A 72 -12.28 18.23 -12.24
CA LEU A 72 -13.12 17.97 -13.42
C LEU A 72 -14.59 18.37 -13.20
N ASN A 73 -15.12 18.27 -11.98
CA ASN A 73 -16.46 18.76 -11.64
C ASN A 73 -16.48 20.27 -11.34
N GLY A 74 -15.34 20.88 -11.01
CA GLY A 74 -15.20 22.33 -10.83
C GLY A 74 -15.31 23.16 -12.12
N CYS A 75 -15.35 22.53 -13.29
CA CYS A 75 -15.58 23.19 -14.57
C CYS A 75 -17.03 23.10 -15.09
N ARG A 76 -17.99 22.55 -14.31
CA ARG A 76 -19.40 22.45 -14.73
C ARG A 76 -20.33 23.31 -13.88
N GLU A 77 -20.64 24.50 -14.43
CA GLU A 77 -21.73 25.45 -14.07
C GLU A 77 -21.62 26.05 -12.66
N ILE A 78 -21.39 27.36 -12.49
CA ILE A 78 -22.22 28.51 -12.92
C ILE A 78 -21.37 29.78 -13.03
#